data_AF-A0A3M1HC55-F1
#
_entry.id   AF-A0A3M1HC55-F1
#
_cell.length_a   1.000
_cell.length_b   1.000
_cell.length_c   1.000
_cell.angle_alpha   90.00
_cell.angle_beta   90.00
_cell.angle_gamma   90.00
#
_symmetry.space_group_name_H-M   'P 1'
#
loop_
_entity.id
_entity.type
_entity.pdbx_description
1 polymer ?
#
loop_
_entity_poly.entity_id
_entity_poly.type
_entity_poly.pdbx_seq_one_letter_code
_entity_poly.pdbx_strand_id
1 'polypeptide(L)'
;MKATALAPTNIAVIKYWGKEPSLENYHVPTKSSYSFTVDSLYAKTSIEAEELIGRGGISITLTLNGKVFETGSKEHSYIESFFKRAISVFPFLDGYKYNIVSETNFPVAAGLASSAAGFAALAKALAQLFPSQLSSERDVSILARLGSGSAARSVPEKGGIVVWHRGDLKDHKTSYAETLFPPEHLEDLRIVYALVEKEEKKVKSRGGMKTSLLTNPLYKDWVAYEEENLSKDFVSAVSNKDTGRMYEIIMRASNNLHMMCMGTYPPIMYLKESSFSIMDDIHKLNKDSLVAAYTFDAGPNPIVFTQEENLKEVISLLSNYTSDIIITKQGRGAISEV
;
A
#
# COMPACT_ATOMS: atom_id res chain seq x y z
N MET A 1 -5.04 28.35 -5.91
CA MET A 1 -5.86 27.21 -6.37
C MET A 1 -6.06 26.25 -5.20
N LYS A 2 -7.19 25.54 -5.11
CA LYS A 2 -7.47 24.59 -4.02
C LYS A 2 -8.08 23.31 -4.58
N ALA A 3 -7.69 22.17 -4.02
CA ALA A 3 -8.24 20.86 -4.37
C ALA A 3 -8.30 19.97 -3.13
N THR A 4 -9.23 19.01 -3.15
CA THR A 4 -9.34 18.00 -2.09
C THR A 4 -9.54 16.63 -2.73
N ALA A 5 -8.87 15.62 -2.21
CA ALA A 5 -9.03 14.25 -2.66
C ALA A 5 -9.09 13.28 -1.48
N LEU A 6 -9.77 12.16 -1.72
CA LEU A 6 -9.82 11.01 -0.85
C LEU A 6 -9.07 9.86 -1.51
N ALA A 7 -8.26 9.14 -0.77
CA ALA A 7 -7.67 7.90 -1.26
C ALA A 7 -7.71 6.79 -0.20
N PRO A 8 -8.11 5.58 -0.58
CA PRO A 8 -8.19 4.43 0.30
C PRO A 8 -6.81 3.87 0.65
N THR A 9 -6.75 3.05 1.68
CA THR A 9 -5.65 2.11 1.89
C THR A 9 -5.77 0.92 0.91
N ASN A 10 -4.67 0.18 0.75
CA ASN A 10 -4.65 -1.07 -0.01
C ASN A 10 -3.84 -2.13 0.73
N ILE A 11 -4.20 -3.41 0.53
CA ILE A 11 -3.53 -4.56 1.14
C ILE A 11 -2.82 -5.38 0.09
N ALA A 12 -1.49 -5.42 0.17
CA ALA A 12 -0.68 -6.22 -0.73
C ALA A 12 -0.92 -7.72 -0.45
N VAL A 13 -1.27 -8.45 -1.49
CA VAL A 13 -1.40 -9.92 -1.48
C VAL A 13 -0.25 -10.59 -2.19
N ILE A 14 0.33 -9.94 -3.20
CA ILE A 14 1.69 -10.22 -3.66
C ILE A 14 2.56 -9.07 -3.18
N LYS A 15 3.54 -9.36 -2.33
CA LYS A 15 4.14 -8.36 -1.43
C LYS A 15 5.14 -7.46 -2.14
N TYR A 16 5.12 -6.17 -1.82
CA TYR A 16 6.19 -5.23 -2.18
C TYR A 16 7.22 -5.19 -1.04
N TRP A 17 8.45 -5.62 -1.31
CA TRP A 17 9.52 -5.61 -0.31
C TRP A 17 10.89 -5.39 -0.94
N GLY A 18 11.18 -4.14 -1.30
CA GLY A 18 12.50 -3.70 -1.76
C GLY A 18 12.41 -2.84 -3.00
N LYS A 19 13.39 -1.95 -3.14
CA LYS A 19 13.49 -0.99 -4.24
C LYS A 19 14.64 -1.37 -5.13
N GLU A 20 14.45 -1.21 -6.44
CA GLU A 20 15.52 -1.40 -7.41
C GLU A 20 16.67 -0.42 -7.08
N PRO A 21 17.90 -0.90 -6.78
CA PRO A 21 18.99 -0.03 -6.37
C PRO A 21 19.31 1.10 -7.35
N SER A 22 19.27 0.80 -8.65
CA SER A 22 19.53 1.79 -9.71
C SER A 22 18.45 2.87 -9.84
N LEU A 23 17.25 2.62 -9.30
CA LEU A 23 16.08 3.50 -9.37
C LEU A 23 15.47 3.79 -7.98
N GLU A 24 16.27 3.66 -6.90
CA GLU A 24 15.78 3.80 -5.52
C GLU A 24 15.16 5.20 -5.30
N ASN A 25 15.75 6.23 -5.90
CA ASN A 25 15.26 7.62 -5.83
C ASN A 25 13.88 7.81 -6.47
N TYR A 26 13.45 6.92 -7.36
CA TYR A 26 12.13 6.96 -7.97
C TYR A 26 11.15 6.00 -7.31
N HIS A 27 11.57 5.30 -6.24
CA HIS A 27 10.78 4.28 -5.54
C HIS A 27 10.33 3.12 -6.44
N VAL A 28 11.04 2.82 -7.53
CA VAL A 28 10.76 1.66 -8.38
C VAL A 28 11.03 0.38 -7.58
N PRO A 29 10.13 -0.62 -7.61
CA PRO A 29 10.29 -1.80 -6.79
C PRO A 29 11.22 -2.81 -7.48
N THR A 30 11.71 -3.80 -6.74
CA THR A 30 12.44 -4.94 -7.32
C THR A 30 11.53 -5.91 -8.06
N LYS A 31 10.22 -5.87 -7.78
CA LYS A 31 9.18 -6.68 -8.43
C LYS A 31 7.80 -6.04 -8.36
N SER A 32 6.93 -6.49 -9.24
CA SER A 32 5.52 -6.15 -9.30
C SER A 32 4.81 -6.66 -8.04
N SER A 33 3.72 -5.99 -7.70
CA SER A 33 2.95 -6.27 -6.49
C SER A 33 1.48 -6.05 -6.75
N TYR A 34 0.66 -6.79 -6.04
CA TYR A 34 -0.78 -6.87 -6.28
C TYR A 34 -1.48 -6.63 -4.96
N SER A 35 -2.55 -5.84 -4.98
CA SER A 35 -3.28 -5.49 -3.76
C SER A 35 -4.77 -5.37 -3.97
N PHE A 36 -5.50 -5.57 -2.88
CA PHE A 36 -6.91 -5.20 -2.79
C PHE A 36 -7.03 -3.77 -2.24
N THR A 37 -7.77 -2.93 -2.96
CA THR A 37 -8.18 -1.61 -2.49
C THR A 37 -9.30 -1.74 -1.45
N VAL A 38 -9.24 -0.96 -0.38
CA VAL A 38 -10.12 -1.11 0.79
C VAL A 38 -11.11 0.03 0.89
N ASP A 39 -12.40 -0.28 1.07
CA ASP A 39 -13.49 0.72 1.04
C ASP A 39 -13.52 1.63 2.28
N SER A 40 -13.33 1.06 3.47
CA SER A 40 -13.65 1.74 4.73
C SER A 40 -12.54 2.61 5.32
N LEU A 41 -11.31 2.54 4.79
CA LEU A 41 -10.13 3.16 5.39
C LEU A 41 -9.45 4.08 4.37
N TYR A 42 -9.49 5.39 4.61
CA TYR A 42 -8.98 6.39 3.68
C TYR A 42 -8.23 7.54 4.35
N ALA A 43 -7.42 8.22 3.55
CA ALA A 43 -6.88 9.53 3.85
C ALA A 43 -7.62 10.58 3.01
N LYS A 44 -7.97 11.70 3.65
CA LYS A 44 -8.43 12.93 3.00
C LYS A 44 -7.26 13.90 2.97
N THR A 45 -6.96 14.48 1.82
CA THR A 45 -5.93 15.50 1.67
C THR A 45 -6.49 16.70 0.91
N SER A 46 -6.44 17.86 1.55
CA SER A 46 -6.70 19.16 0.93
C SER A 46 -5.37 19.87 0.68
N ILE A 47 -5.23 20.45 -0.50
CA ILE A 47 -4.05 21.22 -0.90
C ILE A 47 -4.48 22.58 -1.44
N GLU A 48 -3.81 23.61 -0.97
CA GLU A 48 -3.87 24.96 -1.55
C GLU A 48 -2.51 25.29 -2.15
N ALA A 49 -2.51 25.74 -3.40
CA ALA A 49 -1.33 26.16 -4.13
C ALA A 49 -1.42 27.65 -4.49
N GLU A 50 -0.41 28.41 -4.11
CA GLU A 50 -0.23 29.84 -4.40
C GLU A 50 1.05 30.01 -5.22
N GLU A 51 0.99 30.70 -6.36
CA GLU A 51 2.18 30.95 -7.18
C GLU A 51 3.17 31.86 -6.45
N LEU A 52 4.43 31.48 -6.48
CA LEU A 52 5.51 32.29 -5.93
C LEU A 52 6.02 33.26 -7.01
N ILE A 53 5.97 34.56 -6.74
CA ILE A 53 6.51 35.59 -7.62
C ILE A 53 8.02 35.70 -7.40
N GLY A 54 8.84 35.29 -8.38
CA GLY A 54 10.30 35.44 -8.32
C GLY A 54 11.09 34.21 -8.75
N ARG A 55 12.25 33.98 -8.12
CA ARG A 55 13.10 32.80 -8.41
C ARG A 55 12.38 31.53 -7.93
N GLY A 56 12.38 30.49 -8.75
CA GLY A 56 11.71 29.21 -8.52
C GLY A 56 12.06 28.51 -7.19
N GLY A 57 11.37 27.43 -6.90
CA GLY A 57 11.38 26.75 -5.60
C GLY A 57 9.97 26.52 -5.06
N ILE A 58 9.90 25.89 -3.89
CA ILE A 58 8.65 25.58 -3.20
C ILE A 58 8.68 26.04 -1.74
N SER A 59 7.49 26.29 -1.20
CA SER A 59 7.27 26.47 0.25
C SER A 59 6.17 25.53 0.68
N ILE A 60 6.32 24.84 1.82
CA ILE A 60 5.34 23.84 2.28
C ILE A 60 4.92 24.15 3.71
N THR A 61 3.61 24.24 3.94
CA THR A 61 3.03 24.11 5.28
C THR A 61 2.30 22.77 5.37
N LEU A 62 2.42 22.10 6.52
CA LEU A 62 1.91 20.73 6.69
C LEU A 62 1.12 20.60 7.99
N THR A 63 -0.12 20.14 7.86
CA THR A 63 -0.98 19.73 8.98
C THR A 63 -1.42 18.29 8.76
N LEU A 64 -1.13 17.40 9.72
CA LEU A 64 -1.58 16.01 9.69
C LEU A 64 -2.44 15.72 10.91
N ASN A 65 -3.67 15.24 10.72
CA ASN A 65 -4.63 14.91 11.78
C ASN A 65 -4.77 16.04 12.83
N GLY A 66 -4.99 17.27 12.35
CA GLY A 66 -5.12 18.47 13.19
C GLY A 66 -3.81 18.98 13.82
N LYS A 67 -2.68 18.29 13.66
CA LYS A 67 -1.37 18.73 14.18
C LYS A 67 -0.54 19.41 13.09
N VAL A 68 -0.10 20.63 13.38
CA VAL A 68 0.84 21.38 12.52
C VAL A 68 2.26 20.85 12.72
N PHE A 69 2.98 20.66 11.62
CA PHE A 69 4.38 20.22 11.60
C PHE A 69 5.28 21.34 11.10
N GLU A 70 6.21 21.76 11.94
CA GLU A 70 7.17 22.82 11.63
C GLU A 70 8.18 22.37 10.56
N THR A 71 8.71 23.35 9.82
CA THR A 71 9.79 23.15 8.86
C THR A 71 10.99 22.46 9.52
N GLY A 72 11.53 21.44 8.86
CA GLY A 72 12.66 20.65 9.40
C GLY A 72 12.25 19.53 10.37
N SER A 73 10.97 19.44 10.76
CA SER A 73 10.46 18.22 11.40
C SER A 73 10.58 17.03 10.45
N LYS A 74 10.54 15.81 11.02
CA LYS A 74 10.68 14.58 10.24
C LYS A 74 9.58 14.44 9.19
N GLU A 75 8.32 14.67 9.57
CA GLU A 75 7.15 14.58 8.71
C GLU A 75 7.19 15.63 7.60
N HIS A 76 7.56 16.87 7.94
CA HIS A 76 7.74 17.95 6.96
C HIS A 76 8.85 17.60 5.94
N SER A 77 10.00 17.14 6.43
CA SER A 77 11.13 16.70 5.58
C SER A 77 10.77 15.57 4.62
N TYR A 78 9.84 14.68 5.00
CA TYR A 78 9.33 13.64 4.10
C TYR A 78 8.55 14.21 2.93
N ILE A 79 7.72 15.24 3.15
CA ILE A 79 6.96 15.93 2.12
C ILE A 79 7.88 16.77 1.23
N GLU A 80 8.84 17.50 1.80
CA GLU A 80 9.87 18.20 1.01
C GLU A 80 10.63 17.25 0.10
N SER A 81 11.05 16.10 0.63
CA SER A 81 11.73 15.07 -0.14
C SER A 81 10.84 14.51 -1.25
N PHE A 82 9.53 14.39 -1.01
CA PHE A 82 8.56 14.02 -2.05
C PHE A 82 8.53 15.06 -3.16
N PHE A 83 8.32 16.35 -2.86
CA PHE A 83 8.27 17.37 -3.89
C PHE A 83 9.58 17.51 -4.66
N LYS A 84 10.74 17.38 -3.99
CA LYS A 84 12.03 17.35 -4.68
C LYS A 84 12.10 16.25 -5.74
N ARG A 85 11.62 15.05 -5.43
CA ARG A 85 11.51 13.95 -6.41
C ARG A 85 10.45 14.22 -7.46
N ALA A 86 9.28 14.68 -7.05
CA ALA A 86 8.16 14.95 -7.93
C ALA A 86 8.53 15.99 -8.99
N ILE A 87 9.13 17.12 -8.60
CA ILE A 87 9.59 18.19 -9.50
C ILE A 87 10.63 17.67 -10.51
N SER A 88 11.52 16.75 -10.11
CA SER A 88 12.48 16.15 -11.05
C SER A 88 11.82 15.33 -12.18
N VAL A 89 10.58 14.89 -11.98
CA VAL A 89 9.79 14.11 -12.95
C VAL A 89 8.70 14.96 -13.61
N PHE A 90 8.14 15.90 -12.86
CA PHE A 90 7.01 16.76 -13.17
C PHE A 90 7.37 18.23 -12.82
N PRO A 91 8.16 18.92 -13.68
CA PRO A 91 8.73 20.23 -13.35
C PRO A 91 7.70 21.34 -13.08
N PHE A 92 6.47 21.21 -13.58
CA PHE A 92 5.39 22.16 -13.35
C PHE A 92 4.91 22.20 -11.89
N LEU A 93 5.37 21.30 -11.03
CA LEU A 93 5.11 21.34 -9.58
C LEU A 93 6.05 22.31 -8.83
N ASP A 94 6.99 22.95 -9.52
CA ASP A 94 7.85 23.99 -8.94
C ASP A 94 7.20 25.38 -9.03
N GLY A 95 7.65 26.32 -8.20
CA GLY A 95 7.19 27.71 -8.22
C GLY A 95 5.92 27.97 -7.41
N TYR A 96 5.59 27.10 -6.46
CA TYR A 96 4.37 27.21 -5.65
C TYR A 96 4.66 27.13 -4.16
N LYS A 97 3.85 27.85 -3.38
CA LYS A 97 3.62 27.58 -1.97
C LYS A 97 2.45 26.62 -1.84
N TYR A 98 2.69 25.47 -1.23
CA TYR A 98 1.71 24.43 -0.95
C TYR A 98 1.33 24.43 0.53
N ASN A 99 0.05 24.66 0.83
CA ASN A 99 -0.52 24.38 2.15
C ASN A 99 -1.23 23.03 2.09
N ILE A 100 -0.75 22.06 2.86
CA ILE A 100 -1.22 20.68 2.82
C ILE A 100 -1.85 20.32 4.16
N VAL A 101 -3.12 19.94 4.13
CA VAL A 101 -3.85 19.43 5.28
C VAL A 101 -4.30 18.02 4.96
N SER A 102 -3.93 17.04 5.78
CA SER A 102 -4.34 15.65 5.58
C SER A 102 -4.81 14.98 6.86
N GLU A 103 -5.87 14.19 6.74
CA GLU A 103 -6.50 13.48 7.85
C GLU A 103 -6.81 12.04 7.45
N THR A 104 -6.75 11.11 8.40
CA THR A 104 -7.13 9.69 8.20
C THR A 104 -8.32 9.34 9.07
N ASN A 105 -9.28 8.56 8.54
CA ASN A 105 -10.43 8.08 9.33
C ASN A 105 -10.10 6.83 10.19
N PHE A 106 -8.82 6.51 10.34
CA PHE A 106 -8.32 5.37 11.12
C PHE A 106 -7.08 5.73 11.93
N PRO A 107 -6.79 5.02 13.04
CA PRO A 107 -5.62 5.31 13.85
C PRO A 107 -4.31 5.05 13.09
N VAL A 108 -3.41 6.05 13.06
CA VAL A 108 -2.10 5.95 12.39
C VAL A 108 -1.23 4.81 12.96
N ALA A 109 -1.39 4.51 14.26
CA ALA A 109 -0.63 3.48 14.98
C ALA A 109 -1.09 2.04 14.66
N ALA A 110 -2.25 1.84 14.01
CA ALA A 110 -2.85 0.52 13.81
C ALA A 110 -2.14 -0.36 12.76
N GLY A 111 -1.00 0.07 12.21
CA GLY A 111 -0.28 -0.66 11.16
C GLY A 111 -0.98 -0.66 9.78
N LEU A 112 -2.16 -0.04 9.69
CA LEU A 112 -2.90 0.22 8.46
C LEU A 112 -2.10 1.23 7.64
N ALA A 113 -1.77 0.91 6.37
CA ALA A 113 -0.80 1.62 5.53
C ALA A 113 -1.10 3.12 5.26
N SER A 114 -1.03 3.96 6.29
CA SER A 114 -1.42 5.38 6.30
C SER A 114 -0.66 6.21 5.28
N SER A 115 0.64 5.95 5.11
CA SER A 115 1.45 6.63 4.10
C SER A 115 1.01 6.35 2.65
N ALA A 116 0.47 5.16 2.36
CA ALA A 116 0.04 4.83 1.01
C ALA A 116 -1.21 5.64 0.63
N ALA A 117 -2.21 5.64 1.52
CA ALA A 117 -3.42 6.45 1.36
C ALA A 117 -3.09 7.95 1.28
N GLY A 118 -2.28 8.48 2.21
CA GLY A 118 -1.93 9.91 2.24
C GLY A 118 -1.23 10.40 0.97
N PHE A 119 -0.24 9.67 0.45
CA PHE A 119 0.44 10.09 -0.78
C PHE A 119 -0.41 9.88 -2.05
N ALA A 120 -1.32 8.92 -2.05
CA ALA A 120 -2.29 8.76 -3.14
C ALA A 120 -3.31 9.91 -3.17
N ALA A 121 -3.82 10.30 -2.00
CA ALA A 121 -4.71 11.46 -1.86
C ALA A 121 -4.01 12.75 -2.27
N LEU A 122 -2.77 12.97 -1.81
CA LEU A 122 -1.95 14.12 -2.22
C LEU A 122 -1.73 14.15 -3.74
N ALA A 123 -1.38 13.02 -4.37
CA ALA A 123 -1.18 12.95 -5.81
C ALA A 123 -2.47 13.24 -6.60
N LYS A 124 -3.62 12.69 -6.16
CA LYS A 124 -4.92 12.96 -6.80
C LYS A 124 -5.35 14.41 -6.64
N ALA A 125 -5.10 15.03 -5.48
CA ALA A 125 -5.39 16.45 -5.27
C ALA A 125 -4.48 17.36 -6.12
N LEU A 126 -3.20 17.03 -6.27
CA LEU A 126 -2.31 17.72 -7.22
C LEU A 126 -2.78 17.57 -8.67
N ALA A 127 -3.29 16.40 -9.05
CA ALA A 127 -3.84 16.18 -10.39
C ALA A 127 -5.06 17.07 -10.68
N GLN A 128 -5.89 17.34 -9.68
CA GLN A 128 -6.99 18.30 -9.80
C GLN A 128 -6.52 19.75 -9.94
N LEU A 129 -5.43 20.13 -9.27
CA LEU A 129 -4.84 21.46 -9.42
C LEU A 129 -4.25 21.68 -10.81
N PHE A 130 -3.68 20.63 -11.41
CA PHE A 130 -2.97 20.68 -12.68
C PHE A 130 -3.51 19.67 -13.71
N PRO A 131 -4.81 19.74 -14.08
CA PRO A 131 -5.48 18.69 -14.84
C PRO A 131 -4.98 18.54 -16.29
N SER A 132 -4.38 19.60 -16.86
CA SER A 132 -3.76 19.55 -18.18
C SER A 132 -2.39 18.86 -18.20
N GLN A 133 -1.73 18.77 -17.04
CA GLN A 133 -0.39 18.19 -16.90
C GLN A 133 -0.41 16.79 -16.26
N LEU A 134 -1.43 16.49 -15.45
CA LEU A 134 -1.67 15.20 -14.79
C LEU A 134 -3.04 14.65 -15.19
N SER A 135 -3.20 14.34 -16.47
CA SER A 135 -4.49 13.94 -17.06
C SER A 135 -4.74 12.43 -17.02
N SER A 136 -3.72 11.60 -16.77
CA SER A 136 -3.84 10.14 -16.79
C SER A 136 -3.68 9.54 -15.39
N GLU A 137 -4.45 8.48 -15.08
CA GLU A 137 -4.27 7.71 -13.84
C GLU A 137 -2.86 7.14 -13.70
N ARG A 138 -2.24 6.80 -14.85
CA ARG A 138 -0.85 6.36 -14.91
C ARG A 138 0.09 7.41 -14.33
N ASP A 139 0.01 8.66 -14.76
CA ASP A 139 0.86 9.74 -14.25
C ASP A 139 0.60 10.03 -12.78
N VAL A 140 -0.67 10.01 -12.35
CA VAL A 140 -1.04 10.19 -10.94
C VAL A 140 -0.48 9.05 -10.08
N SER A 141 -0.50 7.80 -10.57
CA SER A 141 0.07 6.66 -9.84
C SER A 141 1.60 6.74 -9.75
N ILE A 142 2.27 7.23 -10.81
CA ILE A 142 3.70 7.50 -10.81
C ILE A 142 4.03 8.61 -9.80
N LEU A 143 3.25 9.68 -9.76
CA LEU A 143 3.42 10.76 -8.78
C LEU A 143 3.25 10.23 -7.35
N ALA A 144 2.20 9.46 -7.07
CA ALA A 144 1.97 8.84 -5.77
C ALA A 144 3.16 7.93 -5.35
N ARG A 145 3.69 7.13 -6.29
CA ARG A 145 4.87 6.26 -6.07
C ARG A 145 6.08 7.03 -5.54
N LEU A 146 6.35 8.23 -6.10
CA LEU A 146 7.47 9.08 -5.68
C LEU A 146 7.35 9.54 -4.21
N GLY A 147 6.14 9.58 -3.67
CA GLY A 147 5.89 9.82 -2.25
C GLY A 147 6.10 8.56 -1.42
N SER A 148 5.35 7.51 -1.75
CA SER A 148 5.46 6.19 -1.15
C SER A 148 5.12 5.13 -2.20
N GLY A 149 6.00 4.13 -2.39
CA GLY A 149 5.85 3.17 -3.50
C GLY A 149 4.46 2.51 -3.58
N SER A 150 3.95 2.00 -2.45
CA SER A 150 2.63 1.36 -2.38
C SER A 150 1.45 2.32 -2.53
N ALA A 151 1.67 3.65 -2.48
CA ALA A 151 0.63 4.64 -2.75
C ALA A 151 0.13 4.56 -4.20
N ALA A 152 0.99 4.14 -5.13
CA ALA A 152 0.61 3.95 -6.53
C ALA A 152 -0.66 3.09 -6.66
N ARG A 153 -0.75 2.00 -5.89
CA ARG A 153 -1.89 1.06 -5.95
C ARG A 153 -3.20 1.60 -5.39
N SER A 154 -3.17 2.69 -4.63
CA SER A 154 -4.39 3.36 -4.14
C SER A 154 -4.96 4.38 -5.15
N VAL A 155 -4.26 4.65 -6.26
CA VAL A 155 -4.66 5.68 -7.23
C VAL A 155 -5.77 5.23 -8.19
N PRO A 156 -5.68 4.06 -8.87
CA PRO A 156 -6.65 3.70 -9.91
C PRO A 156 -8.09 3.76 -9.41
N GLU A 157 -8.91 4.64 -9.98
CA GLU A 157 -10.20 5.08 -9.49
C GLU A 157 -11.20 3.92 -9.37
N LYS A 158 -11.13 2.96 -10.29
CA LYS A 158 -11.93 1.73 -10.22
C LYS A 158 -11.64 0.90 -8.98
N GLY A 159 -10.45 0.99 -8.41
CA GLY A 159 -10.04 0.22 -7.23
C GLY A 159 -10.02 -1.29 -7.50
N GLY A 160 -10.58 -2.07 -6.58
CA GLY A 160 -10.61 -3.54 -6.67
C GLY A 160 -9.23 -4.19 -6.49
N ILE A 161 -8.86 -5.09 -7.40
CA ILE A 161 -7.52 -5.68 -7.46
C ILE A 161 -6.65 -4.82 -8.37
N VAL A 162 -5.60 -4.24 -7.77
CA VAL A 162 -4.69 -3.32 -8.42
C VAL A 162 -3.29 -3.94 -8.48
N VAL A 163 -2.68 -3.89 -9.66
CA VAL A 163 -1.25 -4.18 -9.83
C VAL A 163 -0.45 -2.90 -9.78
N TRP A 164 0.72 -2.94 -9.15
CA TRP A 164 1.81 -2.00 -9.38
C TRP A 164 2.92 -2.73 -10.12
N HIS A 165 3.12 -2.32 -11.36
CA HIS A 165 4.13 -2.86 -12.25
C HIS A 165 5.53 -2.47 -11.81
N ARG A 166 6.45 -3.44 -11.81
CA ARG A 166 7.88 -3.16 -11.67
C ARG A 166 8.38 -2.21 -12.77
N GLY A 167 7.85 -2.37 -13.98
CA GLY A 167 8.30 -1.66 -15.17
C GLY A 167 9.63 -2.18 -15.72
N ASP A 168 10.07 -1.52 -16.81
CA ASP A 168 11.40 -1.62 -17.37
C ASP A 168 12.38 -0.78 -16.52
N LEU A 169 13.49 -1.40 -16.11
CA LEU A 169 14.54 -0.73 -15.33
C LEU A 169 15.27 0.37 -16.11
N LYS A 170 15.07 0.47 -17.43
CA LYS A 170 15.59 1.56 -18.26
C LYS A 170 14.72 2.82 -18.22
N ASP A 171 13.45 2.69 -17.85
CA ASP A 171 12.52 3.82 -17.78
C ASP A 171 11.58 3.68 -16.57
N HIS A 172 11.89 4.44 -15.52
CA HIS A 172 11.11 4.46 -14.29
C HIS A 172 9.64 4.87 -14.51
N LYS A 173 9.28 5.53 -15.63
CA LYS A 173 7.88 5.90 -15.95
C LYS A 173 7.03 4.71 -16.42
N THR A 174 7.65 3.55 -16.63
CA THR A 174 6.93 2.29 -16.88
C THR A 174 6.52 1.56 -15.60
N SER A 175 6.96 2.02 -14.42
CA SER A 175 6.52 1.49 -13.13
C SER A 175 5.29 2.24 -12.60
N TYR A 176 4.10 1.83 -13.00
CA TYR A 176 2.84 2.49 -12.62
C TYR A 176 1.82 1.47 -12.10
N ALA A 177 0.68 1.95 -11.60
CA ALA A 177 -0.39 1.07 -11.14
C ALA A 177 -1.65 1.17 -11.99
N GLU A 178 -2.38 0.06 -12.09
CA GLU A 178 -3.67 -0.02 -12.79
C GLU A 178 -4.58 -1.07 -12.16
N THR A 179 -5.90 -0.86 -12.28
CA THR A 179 -6.90 -1.85 -11.88
C THR A 179 -6.88 -3.03 -12.85
N LEU A 180 -6.67 -4.23 -12.32
CA LEU A 180 -6.81 -5.49 -13.07
C LEU A 180 -8.24 -6.01 -13.04
N PHE A 181 -8.85 -6.03 -11.86
CA PHE A 181 -10.22 -6.50 -11.67
C PHE A 181 -10.97 -5.50 -10.78
N PRO A 182 -12.14 -5.01 -11.20
CA PRO A 182 -12.90 -4.07 -10.39
C PRO A 182 -13.56 -4.81 -9.20
N PRO A 183 -14.03 -4.09 -8.16
CA PRO A 183 -14.60 -4.69 -6.95
C PRO A 183 -15.70 -5.73 -7.22
N GLU A 184 -16.51 -5.52 -8.25
CA GLU A 184 -17.63 -6.38 -8.65
C GLU A 184 -17.18 -7.77 -9.11
N HIS A 185 -15.91 -7.95 -9.47
CA HIS A 185 -15.39 -9.25 -9.91
C HIS A 185 -15.40 -10.31 -8.80
N LEU A 186 -15.24 -9.87 -7.55
CA LEU A 186 -15.30 -10.69 -6.33
C LEU A 186 -16.15 -9.97 -5.27
N GLU A 187 -17.43 -9.76 -5.58
CA GLU A 187 -18.37 -8.97 -4.76
C GLU A 187 -18.58 -9.51 -3.33
N ASP A 188 -18.54 -10.84 -3.18
CA ASP A 188 -18.73 -11.52 -1.89
C ASP A 188 -17.46 -11.54 -1.02
N LEU A 189 -16.33 -11.05 -1.54
CA LEU A 189 -15.08 -11.00 -0.78
C LEU A 189 -15.19 -9.99 0.36
N ARG A 190 -14.79 -10.42 1.55
CA ARG A 190 -14.64 -9.62 2.77
C ARG A 190 -13.21 -9.64 3.23
N ILE A 191 -12.82 -8.52 3.82
CA ILE A 191 -11.49 -8.27 4.36
C ILE A 191 -11.68 -7.94 5.83
N VAL A 192 -11.00 -8.70 6.70
CA VAL A 192 -11.12 -8.59 8.16
C VAL A 192 -9.75 -8.28 8.72
N TYR A 193 -9.61 -7.11 9.35
CA TYR A 193 -8.42 -6.74 10.10
C TYR A 193 -8.62 -7.12 11.55
N ALA A 194 -7.67 -7.84 12.14
CA ALA A 194 -7.63 -8.05 13.58
C ALA A 194 -6.45 -7.29 14.18
N LEU A 195 -6.72 -6.29 15.01
CA LEU A 195 -5.69 -5.51 15.69
C LEU A 195 -5.28 -6.22 16.97
N VAL A 196 -4.36 -7.18 16.84
CA VAL A 196 -3.82 -7.98 17.96
C VAL A 196 -2.78 -7.19 18.74
N GLU A 197 -1.98 -6.38 18.04
CA GLU A 197 -0.95 -5.54 18.62
C GLU A 197 -1.15 -4.08 18.19
N LYS A 198 -1.06 -3.16 19.15
CA LYS A 198 -1.16 -1.70 18.93
C LYS A 198 0.18 -0.97 19.09
N GLU A 199 1.24 -1.67 19.45
CA GLU A 199 2.56 -1.09 19.65
C GLU A 199 3.24 -0.72 18.32
N GLU A 200 4.12 0.28 18.35
CA GLU A 200 4.91 0.65 17.17
C GLU A 200 5.88 -0.48 16.79
N LYS A 201 5.95 -0.78 15.49
CA LYS A 201 6.89 -1.78 14.97
C LYS A 201 8.34 -1.38 15.26
N LYS A 202 9.13 -2.34 15.74
CA LYS A 202 10.57 -2.18 16.03
C LYS A 202 11.39 -1.82 14.78
N VAL A 203 11.11 -2.47 13.64
CA VAL A 203 11.82 -2.23 12.37
C VAL A 203 10.87 -1.61 11.34
N LYS A 204 11.17 -0.38 10.89
CA LYS A 204 10.36 0.28 9.86
C LYS A 204 10.58 -0.35 8.48
N SER A 205 9.51 -0.53 7.73
CA SER A 205 9.50 -1.23 6.44
C SER A 205 10.56 -0.73 5.45
N ARG A 206 10.79 0.59 5.37
CA ARG A 206 11.81 1.17 4.48
C ARG A 206 13.23 0.68 4.81
N GLY A 207 13.57 0.64 6.09
CA GLY A 207 14.87 0.12 6.54
C GLY A 207 14.94 -1.39 6.33
N GLY A 208 13.89 -2.10 6.78
CA GLY A 208 13.82 -3.56 6.69
C GLY A 208 13.97 -4.08 5.27
N MET A 209 13.23 -3.53 4.30
CA MET A 209 13.30 -3.98 2.91
C MET A 209 14.66 -3.73 2.26
N LYS A 210 15.34 -2.65 2.65
CA LYS A 210 16.69 -2.34 2.16
C LYS A 210 17.70 -3.34 2.72
N THR A 211 17.62 -3.65 4.02
CA THR A 211 18.48 -4.65 4.65
C THR A 211 18.24 -6.04 4.05
N SER A 212 16.97 -6.46 3.87
CA SER A 212 16.64 -7.74 3.24
C SER A 212 17.25 -7.88 1.85
N LEU A 213 17.15 -6.85 1.02
CA LEU A 213 17.74 -6.84 -0.32
C LEU A 213 19.26 -7.04 -0.28
N LEU A 214 19.93 -6.42 0.70
CA LEU A 214 21.40 -6.42 0.80
C LEU A 214 21.95 -7.70 1.45
N THR A 215 21.22 -8.31 2.38
CA THR A 215 21.80 -9.35 3.26
C THR A 215 21.09 -10.69 3.21
N ASN A 216 19.89 -10.80 2.63
CA ASN A 216 19.24 -12.10 2.45
C ASN A 216 19.74 -12.79 1.17
N PRO A 217 20.42 -13.95 1.27
CA PRO A 217 20.98 -14.63 0.10
C PRO A 217 19.92 -15.16 -0.88
N LEU A 218 18.68 -15.39 -0.42
CA LEU A 218 17.57 -15.92 -1.22
C LEU A 218 16.73 -14.82 -1.89
N TYR A 219 17.09 -13.55 -1.71
CA TYR A 219 16.26 -12.42 -2.14
C TYR A 219 16.03 -12.40 -3.65
N LYS A 220 17.07 -12.67 -4.45
CA LYS A 220 16.96 -12.68 -5.92
C LYS A 220 16.07 -13.80 -6.43
N ASP A 221 16.23 -15.00 -5.88
CA ASP A 221 15.42 -16.17 -6.25
C ASP A 221 13.96 -15.98 -5.85
N TRP A 222 13.71 -15.36 -4.69
CA TRP A 222 12.36 -14.98 -4.27
C TRP A 222 11.71 -13.99 -5.25
N VAL A 223 12.44 -12.96 -5.68
CA VAL A 223 11.95 -12.00 -6.68
C VAL A 223 11.58 -12.70 -7.99
N ALA A 224 12.48 -13.52 -8.52
CA ALA A 224 12.24 -14.27 -9.76
C ALA A 224 11.05 -15.23 -9.63
N TYR A 225 10.99 -16.00 -8.55
CA TYR A 225 9.90 -16.94 -8.30
C TYR A 225 8.53 -16.25 -8.26
N GLU A 226 8.41 -15.13 -7.55
CA GLU A 226 7.13 -14.44 -7.44
C GLU A 226 6.69 -13.80 -8.77
N GLU A 227 7.60 -13.17 -9.53
CA GLU A 227 7.27 -12.57 -10.83
C GLU A 227 6.93 -13.64 -11.89
N GLU A 228 7.70 -14.72 -11.94
CA GLU A 228 7.58 -15.71 -13.01
C GLU A 228 6.42 -16.68 -12.78
N ASN A 229 6.03 -16.89 -11.52
CA ASN A 229 5.05 -17.91 -11.12
C ASN A 229 3.91 -17.28 -10.30
N LEU A 230 4.18 -16.85 -9.07
CA LEU A 230 3.12 -16.54 -8.10
C LEU A 230 2.19 -15.42 -8.56
N SER A 231 2.72 -14.39 -9.22
CA SER A 231 1.95 -13.29 -9.80
C SER A 231 1.05 -13.74 -10.95
N LYS A 232 1.55 -14.60 -11.84
CA LYS A 232 0.76 -15.13 -12.96
C LYS A 232 -0.35 -16.05 -12.47
N ASP A 233 -0.02 -16.92 -11.51
CA ASP A 233 -0.97 -17.81 -10.86
C ASP A 233 -2.06 -17.01 -10.13
N PHE A 234 -1.71 -15.91 -9.47
CA PHE A 234 -2.68 -15.05 -8.79
C PHE A 234 -3.67 -14.45 -9.78
N VAL A 235 -3.17 -13.86 -10.88
CA VAL A 235 -4.01 -13.29 -11.93
C VAL A 235 -4.91 -14.36 -12.56
N SER A 236 -4.37 -15.55 -12.84
CA SER A 236 -5.13 -16.68 -13.37
C SER A 236 -6.24 -17.13 -12.42
N ALA A 237 -5.92 -17.32 -11.13
CA ALA A 237 -6.89 -17.75 -10.12
C ALA A 237 -8.04 -16.74 -9.99
N VAL A 238 -7.72 -15.44 -9.90
CA VAL A 238 -8.72 -14.37 -9.83
C VAL A 238 -9.56 -14.35 -11.11
N SER A 239 -8.94 -14.41 -12.30
CA SER A 239 -9.65 -14.39 -13.57
C SER A 239 -10.66 -15.53 -13.69
N ASN A 240 -10.30 -16.71 -13.19
CA ASN A 240 -11.16 -17.90 -13.22
C ASN A 240 -12.11 -18.01 -12.01
N LYS A 241 -12.11 -17.01 -11.12
CA LYS A 241 -12.84 -17.03 -9.84
C LYS A 241 -12.53 -18.27 -8.98
N ASP A 242 -11.31 -18.80 -9.09
CA ASP A 242 -10.80 -19.87 -8.24
C ASP A 242 -10.34 -19.28 -6.90
N THR A 243 -11.30 -19.11 -6.00
CA THR A 243 -11.06 -18.50 -4.68
C THR A 243 -10.15 -19.35 -3.80
N GLY A 244 -10.22 -20.68 -3.93
CA GLY A 244 -9.33 -21.59 -3.21
C GLY A 244 -7.87 -21.37 -3.60
N ARG A 245 -7.57 -21.40 -4.89
CA ARG A 245 -6.21 -21.13 -5.38
C ARG A 245 -5.75 -19.71 -5.05
N MET A 246 -6.65 -18.73 -5.15
CA MET A 246 -6.36 -17.35 -4.75
C MET A 246 -5.96 -17.27 -3.26
N TYR A 247 -6.71 -17.93 -2.36
CA TYR A 247 -6.42 -17.97 -0.93
C TYR A 247 -5.09 -18.64 -0.61
N GLU A 248 -4.79 -19.77 -1.25
CA GLU A 248 -3.48 -20.42 -1.12
C GLU A 248 -2.34 -19.47 -1.49
N ILE A 249 -2.47 -18.75 -2.61
CA ILE A 249 -1.45 -17.81 -3.10
C ILE A 249 -1.26 -16.64 -2.13
N ILE A 250 -2.35 -16.06 -1.61
CA ILE A 250 -2.30 -14.97 -0.62
C ILE A 250 -1.49 -15.39 0.62
N MET A 251 -1.76 -16.58 1.16
CA MET A 251 -1.05 -17.09 2.33
C MET A 251 0.42 -17.38 2.02
N ARG A 252 0.72 -17.99 0.86
CA ARG A 252 2.10 -18.27 0.43
C ARG A 252 2.91 -16.99 0.25
N ALA A 253 2.38 -15.98 -0.42
CA ALA A 253 3.06 -14.70 -0.62
C ALA A 253 3.33 -13.97 0.71
N SER A 254 2.40 -14.06 1.66
CA SER A 254 2.61 -13.59 3.03
C SER A 254 3.80 -14.30 3.69
N ASN A 255 3.81 -15.63 3.64
CA ASN A 255 4.87 -16.44 4.24
C ASN A 255 6.23 -16.19 3.59
N ASN A 256 6.27 -16.04 2.27
CA ASN A 256 7.48 -15.71 1.53
C ASN A 256 8.09 -14.37 1.97
N LEU A 257 7.27 -13.33 2.19
CA LEU A 257 7.73 -12.06 2.74
C LEU A 257 8.39 -12.23 4.11
N HIS A 258 7.74 -12.98 5.01
CA HIS A 258 8.29 -13.18 6.36
C HIS A 258 9.52 -14.10 6.37
N MET A 259 9.63 -15.03 5.42
CA MET A 259 10.86 -15.77 5.14
C MET A 259 11.98 -14.83 4.69
N MET A 260 11.69 -13.86 3.81
CA MET A 260 12.67 -12.84 3.42
C MET A 260 13.13 -11.98 4.60
N CYS A 261 12.20 -11.63 5.48
CA CYS A 261 12.51 -10.88 6.70
C CYS A 261 13.39 -11.70 7.66
N MET A 262 13.04 -12.98 7.88
CA MET A 262 13.78 -13.87 8.77
C MET A 262 15.19 -14.21 8.26
N GLY A 263 15.36 -14.39 6.95
CA GLY A 263 16.66 -14.63 6.32
C GLY A 263 17.53 -13.38 6.14
N THR A 264 17.05 -12.21 6.55
CA THR A 264 17.85 -10.96 6.60
C THR A 264 18.88 -11.04 7.74
N TYR A 265 20.01 -10.34 7.61
CA TYR A 265 20.95 -10.15 8.72
C TYR A 265 21.13 -8.66 9.09
N PRO A 266 20.93 -8.28 10.37
CA PRO A 266 20.27 -9.04 11.43
C PRO A 266 18.82 -9.44 11.06
N PRO A 267 18.28 -10.54 11.62
CA PRO A 267 16.95 -11.04 11.27
C PRO A 267 15.85 -10.05 11.65
N ILE A 268 14.85 -9.95 10.79
CA ILE A 268 13.66 -9.13 11.01
C ILE A 268 12.50 -10.06 11.33
N MET A 269 11.94 -9.93 12.53
CA MET A 269 10.78 -10.71 12.98
C MET A 269 9.60 -9.76 13.20
N TYR A 270 8.64 -9.81 12.27
CA TYR A 270 7.37 -9.09 12.39
C TYR A 270 6.28 -9.93 13.05
N LEU A 271 6.24 -11.22 12.72
CA LEU A 271 5.30 -12.17 13.30
C LEU A 271 5.67 -12.45 14.76
N LYS A 272 4.64 -12.60 15.59
CA LYS A 272 4.74 -13.01 17.00
C LYS A 272 4.03 -14.35 17.18
N GLU A 273 4.09 -14.89 18.40
CA GLU A 273 3.38 -16.12 18.77
C GLU A 273 1.90 -16.09 18.37
N SER A 274 1.19 -15.00 18.67
CA SER A 274 -0.21 -14.82 18.27
C SER A 274 -0.43 -14.88 16.76
N SER A 275 0.51 -14.36 15.96
CA SER A 275 0.44 -14.46 14.50
C SER A 275 0.48 -15.92 14.04
N PHE A 276 1.36 -16.74 14.62
CA PHE A 276 1.46 -18.17 14.29
C PHE A 276 0.24 -18.96 14.75
N SER A 277 -0.29 -18.69 15.95
CA SER A 277 -1.53 -19.32 16.42
C SER A 277 -2.72 -19.03 15.49
N ILE A 278 -2.83 -17.80 14.99
CA ILE A 278 -3.87 -17.43 14.02
C ILE A 278 -3.66 -18.14 12.69
N MET A 279 -2.41 -18.29 12.22
CA MET A 279 -2.11 -19.06 11.01
C MET A 279 -2.56 -20.52 11.15
N ASP A 280 -2.28 -21.15 12.29
CA ASP A 280 -2.68 -22.54 12.57
C ASP A 280 -4.20 -22.68 12.63
N ASP A 281 -4.90 -21.75 13.27
CA ASP A 281 -6.36 -21.79 13.36
C ASP A 281 -7.03 -21.57 11.99
N ILE A 282 -6.50 -20.67 11.16
CA ILE A 282 -6.99 -20.51 9.78
C ILE A 282 -6.73 -21.78 8.95
N HIS A 283 -5.59 -22.46 9.12
CA HIS A 283 -5.34 -23.75 8.47
C HIS A 283 -6.31 -24.85 8.93
N LYS A 284 -6.67 -24.88 10.23
CA LYS A 284 -7.69 -25.81 10.75
C LYS A 284 -9.07 -25.50 10.18
N LEU A 285 -9.45 -24.22 10.11
CA LEU A 285 -10.68 -23.77 9.47
C LEU A 285 -10.73 -24.20 8.00
N ASN A 286 -9.59 -24.14 7.32
CA ASN A 286 -9.45 -24.48 5.92
C ASN A 286 -9.33 -26.00 5.62
N LYS A 287 -9.44 -26.87 6.62
CA LYS A 287 -9.11 -28.30 6.50
C LYS A 287 -9.87 -29.02 5.39
N ASP A 288 -11.17 -28.75 5.28
CA ASP A 288 -12.04 -29.42 4.30
C ASP A 288 -12.25 -28.58 3.03
N SER A 289 -12.12 -27.26 3.13
CA SER A 289 -12.20 -26.31 2.01
C SER A 289 -11.46 -25.01 2.36
N LEU A 290 -10.79 -24.40 1.39
CA LEU A 290 -10.13 -23.11 1.59
C LEU A 290 -11.18 -21.98 1.63
N VAL A 291 -11.61 -21.61 2.83
CA VAL A 291 -12.65 -20.59 3.08
C VAL A 291 -12.10 -19.24 3.57
N ALA A 292 -10.83 -19.21 4.00
CA ALA A 292 -10.16 -17.99 4.43
C ALA A 292 -8.67 -17.96 4.05
N ALA A 293 -8.11 -16.77 3.88
CA ALA A 293 -6.68 -16.56 3.69
C ALA A 293 -6.16 -15.47 4.60
N TYR A 294 -5.13 -15.77 5.40
CA TYR A 294 -4.42 -14.73 6.13
C TYR A 294 -3.36 -14.07 5.25
N THR A 295 -3.06 -12.82 5.55
CA THR A 295 -1.85 -12.14 5.13
C THR A 295 -1.35 -11.22 6.24
N PHE A 296 -0.04 -11.04 6.31
CA PHE A 296 0.62 -10.17 7.28
C PHE A 296 1.56 -9.23 6.53
N ASP A 297 1.48 -7.94 6.84
CA ASP A 297 2.45 -6.94 6.34
C ASP A 297 3.65 -6.85 7.30
N ALA A 298 4.25 -5.66 7.44
CA ALA A 298 5.38 -5.42 8.34
C ALA A 298 4.94 -5.26 9.81
N GLY A 299 4.25 -6.26 10.34
CA GLY A 299 3.74 -6.32 11.71
C GLY A 299 2.98 -7.63 12.01
N PRO A 300 2.56 -7.84 13.26
CA PRO A 300 1.95 -9.10 13.70
C PRO A 300 0.43 -9.19 13.44
N ASN A 301 -0.21 -8.10 13.03
CA ASN A 301 -1.67 -8.04 12.85
C ASN A 301 -2.08 -8.78 11.57
N PRO A 302 -2.96 -9.79 11.65
CA PRO A 302 -3.47 -10.47 10.47
C PRO A 302 -4.49 -9.60 9.74
N ILE A 303 -4.50 -9.77 8.43
CA ILE A 303 -5.58 -9.36 7.55
C ILE A 303 -6.10 -10.64 6.91
N VAL A 304 -7.37 -10.95 7.13
CA VAL A 304 -8.00 -12.17 6.66
C VAL A 304 -8.97 -11.86 5.53
N PHE A 305 -8.80 -12.55 4.41
CA PHE A 305 -9.73 -12.56 3.29
C PHE A 305 -10.67 -13.75 3.42
N THR A 306 -11.96 -13.55 3.23
CA THR A 306 -12.96 -14.62 3.27
C THR A 306 -14.19 -14.22 2.44
N GLN A 307 -15.11 -15.14 2.17
CA GLN A 307 -16.40 -14.80 1.56
C GLN A 307 -17.42 -14.40 2.63
N GLU A 308 -18.42 -13.61 2.25
CA GLU A 308 -19.51 -13.16 3.16
C GLU A 308 -20.14 -14.31 3.94
N GLU A 309 -20.38 -15.45 3.30
CA GLU A 309 -20.97 -16.65 3.93
C GLU A 309 -20.14 -17.21 5.09
N ASN A 310 -18.81 -17.06 5.04
CA ASN A 310 -17.86 -17.57 6.03
C ASN A 310 -17.43 -16.50 7.05
N LEU A 311 -17.91 -15.25 6.90
CA LEU A 311 -17.47 -14.10 7.68
C LEU A 311 -17.68 -14.28 9.19
N LYS A 312 -18.82 -14.86 9.59
CA LYS A 312 -19.15 -15.08 11.02
C LYS A 312 -18.15 -16.01 11.69
N GLU A 313 -17.75 -17.07 11.00
CA GLU A 313 -16.79 -18.05 11.52
C GLU A 313 -15.40 -17.43 11.67
N VAL A 314 -14.95 -16.67 10.68
CA VAL A 314 -13.69 -15.92 10.73
C VAL A 314 -13.67 -14.91 11.87
N ILE A 315 -14.75 -14.14 12.08
CA ILE A 315 -14.84 -13.19 13.20
C ILE A 315 -14.80 -13.92 14.54
N SER A 316 -15.53 -15.03 14.67
CA SER A 316 -15.54 -15.82 15.90
C SER A 316 -14.15 -16.36 16.23
N LEU A 317 -13.41 -16.82 15.22
CA LEU A 317 -12.03 -17.27 15.37
C LEU A 317 -11.11 -16.12 15.83
N LEU A 318 -11.17 -14.97 15.16
CA LEU A 318 -10.31 -13.82 15.46
C LEU A 318 -10.63 -13.15 16.81
N SER A 319 -11.88 -13.26 17.26
CA SER A 319 -12.34 -12.72 18.55
C SER A 319 -11.69 -13.40 19.76
N ASN A 320 -11.07 -14.59 19.59
CA ASN A 320 -10.25 -15.22 20.61
C ASN A 320 -8.92 -14.46 20.85
N TYR A 321 -8.51 -13.59 19.92
CA TYR A 321 -7.23 -12.88 19.96
C TYR A 321 -7.38 -11.39 20.21
N THR A 322 -8.48 -10.77 19.75
CA THR A 322 -8.74 -9.33 19.92
C THR A 322 -10.21 -9.00 19.73
N SER A 323 -10.71 -7.99 20.44
CA SER A 323 -12.01 -7.38 20.19
C SER A 323 -11.97 -6.29 19.12
N ASP A 324 -10.77 -5.83 18.74
CA ASP A 324 -10.59 -4.74 17.77
C ASP A 324 -10.54 -5.29 16.34
N ILE A 325 -11.73 -5.57 15.81
CA ILE A 325 -11.91 -6.12 14.46
C ILE A 325 -12.53 -5.07 13.54
N ILE A 326 -11.90 -4.85 12.37
CA ILE A 326 -12.45 -4.00 11.31
C ILE A 326 -12.84 -4.89 10.14
N ILE A 327 -14.12 -4.86 9.77
CA ILE A 327 -14.66 -5.58 8.62
C ILE A 327 -14.84 -4.60 7.48
N THR A 328 -14.42 -5.01 6.29
CA THR A 328 -14.54 -4.20 5.08
C THR A 328 -14.59 -5.08 3.84
N LYS A 329 -14.64 -4.43 2.68
CA LYS A 329 -14.71 -5.05 1.36
C LYS A 329 -13.80 -4.31 0.39
N GLN A 330 -13.79 -4.79 -0.84
CA GLN A 330 -13.13 -4.08 -1.93
C GLN A 330 -13.78 -2.72 -2.17
N GLY A 331 -12.95 -1.69 -2.32
CA GLY A 331 -13.37 -0.32 -2.56
C GLY A 331 -12.90 0.24 -3.90
N ARG A 332 -13.36 1.45 -4.21
CA ARG A 332 -12.83 2.31 -5.28
C ARG A 332 -11.51 2.94 -4.86
N GLY A 333 -10.70 3.38 -5.82
CA GLY A 333 -9.42 4.06 -5.58
C GLY A 333 -9.57 5.55 -5.25
N ALA A 334 -8.53 6.32 -5.57
CA ALA A 334 -8.48 7.74 -5.23
C ALA A 334 -9.48 8.55 -6.05
N ILE A 335 -10.31 9.35 -5.36
CA ILE A 335 -11.35 10.18 -5.93
C ILE A 335 -11.15 11.65 -5.56
N SER A 336 -11.66 12.53 -6.43
CA SER A 336 -11.73 13.95 -6.17
C SER A 336 -12.96 14.28 -5.33
N GLU A 337 -12.81 15.15 -4.34
CA GLU A 337 -13.95 15.76 -3.64
C GLU A 337 -14.26 17.08 -4.36
N VAL A 338 -15.47 17.15 -4.94
CA VAL A 338 -15.93 18.30 -5.74
C VAL A 338 -16.38 19.44 -4.84
#